data_AF-A0A2A5M8S9-F1
#
_entry.id   AF-A0A2A5M8S9-F1
#
_cell.length_a   1.000
_cell.length_b   1.000
_cell.length_c   1.000
_cell.angle_alpha   90.00
_cell.angle_beta   90.00
_cell.angle_gamma   90.00
#
_symmetry.space_group_name_H-M   'P 1'
#
loop_
_entity.id
_entity.type
_entity.pdbx_description
1 polymer ?
#
loop_
_entity_poly.entity_id
_entity_poly.type
_entity_poly.pdbx_seq_one_letter_code
_entity_poly.pdbx_strand_id
1 'polypeptide(L)'
;YDGAGHFNKEQCLHPDEVDVMVFLNEQSPDINQGVDQEDGETGAGDQGIMFGFASCEAEEYMPAAISYARMLCDKVYAYAKANPHELGVDIKTQVTIDYGTKANFENCKPQSIHTIVVSAPCVESMKIEDLRSLVMKLILDSNLPKELFD
;
A
#
# COMPACT_ATOMS: atom_id res chain seq x y z
N TYR A 1 8.74 -10.70 15.67
CA TYR A 1 8.14 -10.33 16.97
C TYR A 1 9.21 -10.58 18.01
N ASP A 2 9.67 -9.54 18.68
CA ASP A 2 10.71 -9.59 19.71
C ASP A 2 10.13 -9.74 21.12
N GLY A 3 8.81 -9.95 21.24
CA GLY A 3 8.11 -10.05 22.52
C GLY A 3 7.96 -8.71 23.25
N ALA A 4 8.50 -7.61 22.73
CA ALA A 4 8.39 -6.29 23.32
C ALA A 4 7.15 -5.58 22.77
N GLY A 5 6.04 -5.67 23.51
CA GLY A 5 4.81 -4.96 23.17
C GLY A 5 4.94 -3.46 23.46
N HIS A 6 5.27 -2.66 22.45
CA HIS A 6 5.08 -1.20 22.50
C HIS A 6 3.62 -0.79 22.36
N PHE A 7 2.80 -1.73 21.87
CA PHE A 7 1.35 -1.67 21.79
C PHE A 7 0.77 -2.78 22.67
N ASN A 8 -0.37 -2.50 23.28
CA ASN A 8 -1.09 -3.45 24.12
C ASN A 8 -1.98 -4.40 23.29
N LYS A 9 -2.57 -5.39 23.95
CA LYS A 9 -3.42 -6.41 23.30
C LYS A 9 -4.68 -5.87 22.63
N GLU A 10 -5.18 -4.72 23.06
CA GLU A 10 -6.32 -4.04 22.43
C GLU A 10 -5.90 -3.27 21.18
N GLN A 11 -4.60 -3.00 21.02
CA GLN A 11 -4.04 -2.18 19.94
C GLN A 11 -3.46 -2.98 18.78
N CYS A 12 -2.93 -4.18 19.05
CA CYS A 12 -2.33 -5.00 18.00
C CYS A 12 -2.52 -6.50 18.22
N LEU A 13 -2.35 -7.26 17.13
CA LEU A 13 -2.32 -8.71 17.16
C LEU A 13 -1.03 -9.22 17.80
N HIS A 14 -1.15 -10.12 18.77
CA HIS A 14 -0.04 -10.82 19.42
C HIS A 14 0.10 -12.23 18.80
N PRO A 15 1.16 -12.52 18.03
CA PRO A 15 1.27 -13.78 17.30
C PRO A 15 1.17 -15.04 18.16
N ASP A 16 1.66 -14.98 19.40
CA ASP A 16 1.67 -16.12 20.33
C ASP A 16 0.27 -16.45 20.90
N GLU A 17 -0.72 -15.58 20.69
CA GLU A 17 -2.10 -15.72 21.18
C GLU A 17 -3.11 -15.99 20.05
N VAL A 18 -2.63 -16.13 18.81
CA VAL A 18 -3.49 -16.39 17.66
C VAL A 18 -3.68 -17.89 17.46
N ASP A 19 -4.94 -18.32 17.45
CA ASP A 19 -5.31 -19.65 16.97
C ASP A 19 -5.26 -19.69 15.44
N VAL A 20 -4.41 -20.56 14.89
CA VAL A 20 -4.31 -20.79 13.44
C VAL A 20 -5.07 -22.07 13.08
N MET A 21 -6.23 -21.91 12.46
CA MET A 21 -7.04 -23.03 11.97
C MET A 21 -6.77 -23.28 10.48
N VAL A 22 -6.49 -24.53 10.11
CA VAL A 22 -6.15 -24.92 8.73
C VAL A 22 -7.28 -25.77 8.14
N PHE A 23 -7.93 -25.23 7.10
CA PHE A 23 -9.03 -25.88 6.37
C PHE A 23 -8.68 -26.02 4.88
N LEU A 24 -7.57 -26.69 4.59
CA LEU A 24 -7.11 -26.93 3.21
C LEU A 24 -7.71 -28.23 2.66
N ASN A 25 -8.24 -28.18 1.44
CA ASN A 25 -8.74 -29.32 0.68
C ASN A 25 -7.96 -29.45 -0.64
N GLU A 26 -7.96 -30.66 -1.21
CA GLU A 26 -7.44 -30.89 -2.56
C GLU A 26 -8.31 -30.20 -3.63
N GLN A 27 -7.72 -29.90 -4.79
CA GLN A 27 -8.46 -29.32 -5.91
C GLN A 27 -9.50 -30.31 -6.44
N SER A 28 -10.67 -29.80 -6.87
CA SER A 28 -11.68 -30.64 -7.52
C SER A 28 -11.13 -31.27 -8.80
N PRO A 29 -11.25 -32.60 -8.99
CA PRO A 29 -10.86 -33.26 -10.23
C PRO A 29 -11.57 -32.72 -11.47
N ASP A 30 -12.82 -32.26 -11.33
CA ASP A 30 -13.62 -31.70 -12.43
C ASP A 30 -13.04 -30.37 -12.94
N ILE A 31 -12.51 -29.55 -12.03
CA ILE A 31 -11.82 -28.30 -12.39
C ILE A 31 -10.46 -28.64 -13.00
N ASN A 32 -9.76 -29.61 -12.40
CA ASN A 32 -8.42 -29.99 -12.84
C ASN A 32 -8.43 -30.50 -14.30
N GLN A 33 -9.45 -31.26 -14.70
CA GLN A 33 -9.61 -31.72 -16.08
C GLN A 33 -9.71 -30.56 -17.11
N GLY A 34 -10.27 -29.42 -16.70
CA GLY A 34 -10.37 -28.23 -17.56
C GLY A 34 -9.07 -27.41 -17.62
N VAL A 35 -8.20 -27.55 -16.62
CA VAL A 35 -6.94 -26.81 -16.50
C VAL A 35 -5.79 -27.62 -17.10
N ASP A 36 -5.55 -28.82 -16.59
CA ASP A 36 -4.46 -29.71 -17.00
C ASP A 36 -4.96 -30.66 -18.09
N GLN A 37 -4.76 -30.27 -19.35
CA GLN A 37 -5.17 -31.07 -20.50
C GLN A 37 -4.09 -32.10 -20.87
N GLU A 38 -4.50 -33.28 -21.35
CA GLU A 38 -3.60 -34.39 -21.66
C GLU A 38 -2.60 -34.09 -22.79
N ASP A 39 -2.88 -33.07 -23.61
CA ASP A 39 -2.02 -32.61 -24.71
C ASP A 39 -0.92 -31.64 -24.26
N GLY A 40 -0.90 -31.26 -22.98
CA GLY A 40 0.08 -30.34 -22.39
C GLY A 40 -0.28 -28.86 -22.49
N GLU A 41 -1.46 -28.51 -23.04
CA GLU A 41 -1.99 -27.16 -23.00
C GLU A 41 -2.71 -26.87 -21.67
N THR A 42 -2.68 -25.63 -21.21
CA THR A 42 -3.32 -25.23 -19.94
C THR A 42 -4.54 -24.34 -20.20
N GLY A 43 -5.71 -24.79 -19.73
CA GLY A 43 -6.95 -24.01 -19.78
C GLY A 43 -7.06 -22.97 -18.66
N ALA A 44 -7.95 -21.98 -18.84
CA ALA A 44 -8.29 -21.07 -17.75
C ALA A 44 -9.05 -21.83 -16.66
N GLY A 45 -8.63 -21.70 -15.40
CA GLY A 45 -9.26 -22.39 -14.27
C GLY A 45 -10.60 -21.83 -13.82
N ASP A 46 -10.95 -20.61 -14.26
CA ASP A 46 -12.26 -20.00 -14.04
C ASP A 46 -12.53 -18.92 -15.10
N GLN A 47 -13.79 -18.52 -15.22
CA GLN A 47 -14.21 -17.41 -16.06
C GLN A 47 -13.90 -16.05 -15.41
N GLY A 48 -13.44 -15.08 -16.19
CA GLY A 48 -13.13 -13.74 -15.68
C GLY A 48 -12.81 -12.74 -16.78
N ILE A 49 -12.77 -11.46 -16.39
CA ILE A 49 -12.33 -10.35 -17.25
C ILE A 49 -11.18 -9.65 -16.55
N MET A 50 -10.13 -9.33 -17.29
CA MET A 50 -8.92 -8.69 -16.79
C MET A 50 -8.71 -7.37 -17.53
N PHE A 51 -8.33 -6.33 -16.79
CA PHE A 51 -7.96 -5.04 -17.34
C PHE A 51 -6.50 -4.74 -17.04
N GLY A 52 -5.76 -4.33 -18.08
CA GLY A 52 -4.45 -3.73 -17.94
C GLY A 52 -4.54 -2.23 -18.17
N PHE A 53 -3.77 -1.46 -17.42
CA PHE A 53 -3.64 -0.02 -17.59
C PHE A 53 -2.18 0.40 -17.42
N ALA A 54 -1.74 1.39 -18.18
CA ALA A 54 -0.43 2.01 -18.06
C ALA A 54 -0.55 3.51 -18.34
N SER A 55 0.23 4.33 -17.65
CA SER A 55 0.26 5.79 -17.80
C SER A 55 1.68 6.31 -17.66
N CYS A 56 2.08 7.30 -18.46
CA CYS A 56 3.43 7.89 -18.37
C CYS A 56 3.59 8.96 -17.29
N GLU A 57 2.64 9.08 -16.36
CA GLU A 57 2.64 10.06 -15.27
C GLU A 57 3.72 9.79 -14.21
N ALA A 58 4.18 8.54 -14.09
CA ALA A 58 5.27 8.13 -13.21
C ALA A 58 6.26 7.22 -13.96
N GLU A 59 7.49 7.09 -13.45
CA GLU A 59 8.60 6.37 -14.11
C GLU A 59 8.29 4.88 -14.33
N GLU A 60 7.49 4.29 -13.45
CA GLU A 60 7.05 2.89 -13.47
C GLU A 60 5.83 2.64 -14.38
N TYR A 61 5.44 3.64 -15.19
CA TYR A 61 4.28 3.60 -16.08
C TYR A 61 2.92 3.42 -15.37
N MET A 62 2.77 4.04 -14.20
CA MET A 62 1.55 4.03 -13.39
C MET A 62 0.95 5.45 -13.22
N PRO A 63 -0.36 5.57 -12.90
CA PRO A 63 -0.96 6.86 -12.57
C PRO A 63 -0.28 7.51 -11.36
N ALA A 64 -0.02 8.82 -11.42
CA ALA A 64 0.71 9.55 -10.39
C ALA A 64 0.13 9.37 -8.97
N ALA A 65 -1.21 9.41 -8.84
CA ALA A 65 -1.87 9.34 -7.54
C ALA A 65 -1.55 8.05 -6.76
N ILE A 66 -1.65 6.89 -7.43
CA ILE A 66 -1.37 5.60 -6.78
C ILE A 66 0.12 5.38 -6.57
N SER A 67 0.95 5.79 -7.53
CA SER A 67 2.41 5.75 -7.43
C SER A 67 2.91 6.49 -6.21
N TYR A 68 2.50 7.74 -6.03
CA TYR A 68 2.96 8.58 -4.93
C TYR A 68 2.37 8.15 -3.59
N ALA A 69 1.08 7.74 -3.56
CA ALA A 69 0.50 7.16 -2.35
C ALA A 69 1.26 5.91 -1.91
N ARG A 70 1.64 5.03 -2.84
CA ARG A 70 2.39 3.82 -2.54
C ARG A 70 3.80 4.13 -2.05
N MET A 71 4.50 5.06 -2.70
CA MET A 71 5.83 5.51 -2.30
C MET A 71 5.85 6.03 -0.86
N LEU A 72 4.85 6.83 -0.48
CA LEU A 72 4.68 7.31 0.90
C LEU A 72 4.39 6.17 1.87
N CYS A 73 3.52 5.23 1.50
CA CYS A 73 3.21 4.06 2.33
C CYS A 73 4.48 3.26 2.63
N ASP A 74 5.27 2.96 1.61
CA ASP A 74 6.52 2.19 1.74
C ASP A 74 7.54 2.93 2.62
N LYS A 75 7.66 4.25 2.46
CA LYS A 75 8.56 5.09 3.29
C LYS A 75 8.17 5.06 4.77
N VAL A 76 6.88 5.28 5.07
CA VAL A 76 6.38 5.32 6.46
C VAL A 76 6.40 3.91 7.08
N TYR A 77 6.07 2.88 6.31
CA TYR A 77 6.12 1.49 6.75
C TYR A 77 7.55 1.04 7.05
N ALA A 78 8.53 1.43 6.22
CA ALA A 78 9.94 1.15 6.49
C ALA A 78 10.41 1.80 7.80
N TYR A 79 9.98 3.04 8.07
CA TYR A 79 10.25 3.70 9.35
C TYR A 79 9.60 2.95 10.52
N ALA A 80 8.32 2.57 10.40
CA ALA A 80 7.60 1.85 11.44
C ALA A 80 8.24 0.50 11.77
N LYS A 81 8.70 -0.25 10.75
CA LYS A 81 9.43 -1.51 10.95
C LYS A 81 10.77 -1.32 11.67
N ALA A 82 11.46 -0.22 11.40
CA ALA A 82 12.72 0.09 12.06
C ALA A 82 12.53 0.67 13.47
N ASN A 83 11.39 1.30 13.74
CA ASN A 83 11.07 1.99 15.00
C ASN A 83 9.73 1.50 15.58
N PRO A 84 9.62 0.21 15.96
CA PRO A 84 8.38 -0.36 16.49
C PRO A 84 7.95 0.25 17.84
N HIS A 85 8.85 0.99 18.49
CA HIS A 85 8.60 1.72 19.72
C HIS A 85 7.95 3.10 19.51
N GLU A 86 7.79 3.52 18.26
CA GLU A 86 7.16 4.78 17.89
C GLU A 86 5.87 4.58 17.10
N LEU A 87 5.94 3.82 16.00
CA LEU A 87 4.82 3.59 15.09
C LEU A 87 4.45 2.12 14.97
N GLY A 88 3.16 1.86 14.78
CA GLY A 88 2.63 0.57 14.34
C GLY A 88 2.65 0.46 12.81
N VAL A 89 2.39 -0.74 12.29
CA VAL A 89 2.59 -1.07 10.87
C VAL A 89 1.33 -0.96 9.98
N ASP A 90 0.16 -0.64 10.54
CA ASP A 90 -1.08 -0.41 9.77
C ASP A 90 -1.08 1.01 9.17
N ILE A 91 -0.33 1.19 8.09
CA ILE A 91 -0.12 2.48 7.43
C ILE A 91 -1.12 2.67 6.29
N LYS A 92 -1.76 3.85 6.23
CA LYS A 92 -2.63 4.27 5.13
C LYS A 92 -2.18 5.61 4.58
N THR A 93 -2.14 5.71 3.26
CA THR A 93 -1.73 6.93 2.56
C THR A 93 -2.70 7.22 1.42
N GLN A 94 -2.90 8.51 1.16
CA GLN A 94 -3.71 9.00 0.06
C GLN A 94 -3.05 10.25 -0.53
N VAL A 95 -3.01 10.33 -1.85
CA VAL A 95 -2.51 11.47 -2.59
C VAL A 95 -3.58 11.92 -3.58
N THR A 96 -3.95 13.19 -3.52
CA THR A 96 -4.85 13.83 -4.47
C THR A 96 -4.02 14.64 -5.45
N ILE A 97 -4.10 14.30 -6.73
CA ILE A 97 -3.44 15.03 -7.82
C ILE A 97 -4.41 16.03 -8.43
N ASP A 98 -3.96 17.27 -8.60
CA ASP A 98 -4.64 18.26 -9.42
C ASP A 98 -4.09 18.21 -10.85
N TYR A 99 -4.99 18.01 -11.81
CA TYR A 99 -4.67 18.07 -13.25
C TYR A 99 -5.03 19.44 -13.84
N GLY A 100 -5.75 20.29 -13.12
CA GLY A 100 -6.23 21.62 -13.53
C GLY A 100 -7.33 21.59 -14.60
N THR A 101 -7.23 20.69 -15.58
CA THR A 101 -8.22 20.52 -16.66
C THR A 101 -8.42 19.05 -17.00
N LYS A 102 -9.59 18.74 -17.58
CA LYS A 102 -9.87 17.40 -18.13
C LYS A 102 -8.87 17.02 -19.23
N ALA A 103 -8.48 17.96 -20.08
CA ALA A 103 -7.51 17.71 -21.14
C ALA A 103 -6.14 17.28 -20.57
N ASN A 104 -5.68 17.88 -19.48
CA ASN A 104 -4.45 17.46 -18.82
C ASN A 104 -4.55 16.04 -18.25
N PHE A 105 -5.68 15.70 -17.64
CA PHE A 105 -5.94 14.34 -17.14
C PHE A 105 -5.88 13.31 -18.29
N GLU A 106 -6.61 13.55 -19.38
CA GLU A 106 -6.64 12.64 -20.54
C GLU A 106 -5.28 12.52 -21.27
N ASN A 107 -4.39 13.49 -21.07
CA ASN A 107 -3.05 13.51 -21.68
C ASN A 107 -1.92 13.19 -20.70
N CYS A 108 -2.21 12.62 -19.53
CA CYS A 108 -1.19 12.18 -18.55
C CYS A 108 -0.31 13.34 -18.04
N LYS A 109 -0.90 14.51 -17.74
CA LYS A 109 -0.19 15.73 -17.32
C LYS A 109 -0.61 16.20 -15.93
N PRO A 110 -0.15 15.56 -14.84
CA PRO A 110 -0.39 16.08 -13.49
C PRO A 110 0.21 17.48 -13.35
N GLN A 111 -0.46 18.36 -12.60
CA GLN A 111 -0.01 19.75 -12.41
C GLN A 111 0.54 19.97 -11.01
N SER A 112 -0.07 19.37 -9.99
CA SER A 112 0.42 19.43 -8.61
C SER A 112 -0.20 18.33 -7.73
N ILE A 113 0.41 18.10 -6.58
CA ILE A 113 -0.17 17.35 -5.47
C ILE A 113 -1.01 18.33 -4.64
N HIS A 114 -2.33 18.20 -4.70
CA HIS A 114 -3.23 19.07 -3.94
C HIS A 114 -3.30 18.70 -2.47
N THR A 115 -3.29 17.40 -2.15
CA THR A 115 -3.44 16.95 -0.77
C THR A 115 -2.75 15.61 -0.54
N ILE A 116 -2.01 15.52 0.56
CA ILE A 116 -1.47 14.28 1.09
C ILE A 116 -2.15 13.99 2.43
N VAL A 117 -2.65 12.77 2.58
CA VAL A 117 -3.16 12.25 3.86
C VAL A 117 -2.35 11.03 4.22
N VAL A 118 -1.82 11.01 5.44
CA VAL A 118 -1.13 9.86 6.02
C VAL A 118 -1.77 9.54 7.36
N SER A 119 -2.12 8.27 7.55
CA SER A 119 -2.57 7.72 8.81
C SER A 119 -1.60 6.62 9.23
N ALA A 120 -1.01 6.79 10.41
CA ALA A 120 -0.08 5.83 11.00
C ALA A 120 -0.44 5.71 12.49
N PRO A 121 -0.66 4.49 13.02
CA PRO A 121 -0.80 4.29 14.45
C PRO A 121 0.52 4.61 15.15
N CYS A 122 0.46 5.30 16.27
CA CYS A 122 1.61 5.59 17.12
C CYS A 122 1.36 5.08 18.55
N VAL A 123 2.44 4.90 19.31
CA VAL A 123 2.33 4.57 20.73
C VAL A 123 1.55 5.66 21.50
N GLU A 124 0.81 5.28 22.55
CA GLU A 124 -0.05 6.20 23.32
C GLU A 124 0.69 7.41 23.90
N SER A 125 1.98 7.24 24.21
CA SER A 125 2.82 8.30 24.76
C SER A 125 3.22 9.37 23.74
N MET A 126 3.04 9.11 22.44
CA MET A 126 3.39 10.06 21.38
C MET A 126 2.28 11.09 21.22
N LYS A 127 2.64 12.38 21.28
CA LYS A 127 1.69 13.46 21.03
C LYS A 127 1.41 13.59 19.54
N ILE A 128 0.22 14.08 19.21
CA ILE A 128 -0.19 14.25 17.82
C ILE A 128 0.70 15.25 17.06
N GLU A 129 1.27 16.24 17.74
CA GLU A 129 2.22 17.20 17.16
C GLU A 129 3.54 16.55 16.76
N ASP A 130 4.04 15.62 17.58
CA ASP A 130 5.27 14.86 17.32
C ASP A 130 5.04 13.90 16.15
N LEU A 131 3.90 13.20 16.13
CA LEU A 131 3.51 12.33 15.02
C LEU A 131 3.41 13.13 13.70
N ARG A 132 2.74 14.28 13.71
CA ARG A 132 2.63 15.14 12.53
C ARG A 132 4.00 15.60 12.03
N SER A 133 4.88 15.98 12.94
CA SER A 133 6.24 16.43 12.60
C SER A 133 7.08 15.29 11.99
N LEU A 134 6.99 14.09 12.58
CA LEU A 134 7.63 12.88 12.06
C LEU A 134 7.12 12.52 10.67
N VAL A 135 5.79 12.45 10.49
CA VAL A 135 5.16 12.13 9.20
C VAL A 135 5.53 13.18 8.15
N MET A 136 5.50 14.47 8.50
CA MET A 136 5.93 15.54 7.59
C MET A 136 7.38 15.34 7.16
N LYS A 137 8.29 15.05 8.08
CA LYS A 137 9.68 14.74 7.76
C LYS A 137 9.78 13.55 6.80
N LEU A 138 9.02 12.47 7.04
CA LEU A 138 9.02 11.30 6.16
C LEU A 138 8.49 11.60 4.75
N ILE A 139 7.50 12.48 4.64
CA ILE A 139 6.99 12.99 3.34
C ILE A 139 8.09 13.81 2.65
N LEU A 140 8.74 14.75 3.35
CA LEU A 140 9.81 15.57 2.76
C LEU A 140 11.05 14.73 2.38
N ASP A 141 11.34 13.68 3.13
CA ASP A 141 12.41 12.71 2.86
C ASP A 141 12.02 11.67 1.80
N SER A 142 10.78 11.70 1.30
CA SER A 142 10.34 10.86 0.19
C SER A 142 10.77 11.47 -1.15
N ASN A 143 10.95 10.62 -2.16
CA ASN A 143 11.36 11.07 -3.49
C ASN A 143 10.17 11.54 -4.34
N LEU A 144 9.21 12.26 -3.71
CA LEU A 144 8.13 12.87 -4.46
C LEU A 144 8.68 13.92 -5.44
N PRO A 145 8.09 14.06 -6.64
CA PRO A 145 8.55 15.05 -7.61
C PRO A 145 8.33 16.46 -7.06
N LYS A 146 9.43 17.20 -6.87
CA LYS A 146 9.44 18.53 -6.26
C LYS A 146 8.72 19.58 -7.09
N GLU A 147 8.59 19.34 -8.38
CA GLU A 147 7.82 20.18 -9.30
C GLU A 147 6.30 20.05 -9.09
N LEU A 148 5.84 18.97 -8.46
CA LEU A 148 4.44 18.75 -8.11
C LEU A 148 4.16 18.98 -6.62
N PHE A 149 5.20 19.19 -5.80
CA PHE A 149 5.13 19.18 -4.35
C PHE A 149 5.97 20.32 -3.76
N ASP A 150 5.30 21.33 -3.22
CA ASP A 150 5.87 22.53 -2.60
C ASP A 150 5.85 22.52 -1.06
#